data_AF-A0A227IUQ9-F1
#
_entry.id   AF-A0A227IUQ9-F1
#
_cell.length_a   1.000
_cell.length_b   1.000
_cell.length_c   1.000
_cell.angle_alpha   90.00
_cell.angle_beta   90.00
_cell.angle_gamma   90.00
#
_symmetry.space_group_name_H-M   'P 1'
#
loop_
_entity.id
_entity.type
_entity.pdbx_description
1 polymer ?
#
loop_
_entity_poly.entity_id
_entity_poly.type
_entity_poly.pdbx_seq_one_letter_code
_entity_poly.pdbx_strand_id
1 'polypeptide(L)'
;DYGKYAGPIFDISTNNGGMYLEGDPSKPGNIPNFVAYEASYANPDHFVWNLEHEYVHYLDGRFDLYGGFGHPTEKVVWWSEGI
;
A
#
# COMPACT_ATOMS: atom_id res chain seq x y z
N ASP A 1 3.02 -5.34 -16.42
CA ASP A 1 1.58 -5.54 -16.14
C ASP A 1 0.99 -4.58 -15.12
N TYR A 2 1.65 -4.31 -13.98
CA TYR A 2 1.18 -3.34 -12.99
C TYR A 2 0.74 -2.00 -13.57
N GLY A 3 1.64 -1.29 -14.27
CA GLY A 3 1.33 0.01 -14.88
C GLY A 3 0.21 -0.01 -15.94
N LYS A 4 -0.14 -1.19 -16.48
CA LYS A 4 -1.19 -1.34 -17.48
C LYS A 4 -2.55 -1.68 -16.86
N TYR A 5 -2.56 -2.50 -15.81
CA TYR A 5 -3.78 -3.10 -15.29
C TYR A 5 -4.15 -2.63 -13.89
N ALA A 6 -3.18 -2.29 -13.04
CA ALA A 6 -3.46 -2.00 -11.64
C ALA A 6 -4.30 -0.73 -11.46
N GLY A 7 -4.00 0.33 -12.22
CA GLY A 7 -4.77 1.57 -12.21
C GLY A 7 -6.27 1.37 -12.47
N PRO A 8 -6.69 0.82 -13.62
CA PRO A 8 -8.12 0.62 -13.91
C PRO A 8 -8.80 -0.47 -13.06
N ILE A 9 -8.07 -1.46 -12.52
CA ILE A 9 -8.67 -2.55 -11.71
C ILE A 9 -8.88 -2.11 -10.27
N PHE A 10 -7.92 -1.37 -9.70
CA PHE A 10 -7.89 -1.03 -8.27
C PHE A 10 -8.08 0.46 -7.98
N ASP A 11 -8.21 1.30 -9.02
CA ASP A 11 -8.36 2.76 -8.92
C ASP A 11 -7.17 3.44 -8.22
N ILE A 12 -5.95 3.08 -8.63
CA ILE A 12 -4.69 3.57 -8.04
C ILE A 12 -3.78 4.28 -9.05
N SER A 13 -2.93 5.17 -8.55
CA SER A 13 -1.75 5.60 -9.31
C SER A 13 -0.76 4.45 -9.41
N THR A 14 -0.17 4.25 -10.59
CA THR A 14 0.82 3.19 -10.82
C THR A 14 2.25 3.71 -10.96
N ASN A 15 2.47 5.01 -10.72
CA ASN A 15 3.81 5.61 -10.72
C ASN A 15 4.47 5.46 -9.33
N ASN A 16 4.55 4.22 -8.85
CA ASN A 16 5.08 3.79 -7.55
C ASN A 16 5.51 2.31 -7.62
N GLY A 17 6.11 1.81 -6.54
CA GLY A 17 6.56 0.40 -6.44
C GLY A 17 5.46 -0.59 -6.05
N GLY A 18 4.29 -0.09 -5.67
CA GLY A 18 3.16 -0.85 -5.13
C GLY A 18 2.25 0.09 -4.34
N MET A 19 1.16 -0.44 -3.81
CA MET A 19 0.25 0.33 -2.96
C MET A 19 -0.54 -0.55 -2.00
N TYR A 20 -0.56 -0.16 -0.74
CA TYR A 20 -1.48 -0.63 0.29
C TYR A 20 -2.82 0.10 0.21
N LEU A 21 -3.90 -0.67 0.27
CA LEU A 21 -5.29 -0.20 0.21
C LEU A 21 -6.05 -0.68 1.44
N GLU A 22 -6.13 0.17 2.46
CA GLU A 22 -6.83 -0.13 3.72
C GLU A 22 -8.32 -0.43 3.51
N GLY A 23 -8.96 0.23 2.54
CA GLY A 23 -10.41 0.18 2.40
C GLY A 23 -11.11 0.97 3.51
N ASP A 24 -12.10 0.36 4.16
CA ASP A 24 -12.89 0.97 5.23
C ASP A 24 -12.77 0.15 6.52
N PRO A 25 -11.83 0.51 7.42
CA PRO A 25 -11.55 -0.28 8.62
C PRO A 25 -12.72 -0.30 9.61
N SER A 26 -13.71 0.59 9.45
CA SER A 26 -14.90 0.62 10.30
C SER A 26 -15.93 -0.47 9.93
N LYS A 27 -15.83 -1.04 8.73
CA LYS A 27 -16.79 -2.05 8.24
C LYS A 27 -16.36 -3.46 8.65
N PRO A 28 -17.24 -4.21 9.35
CA PRO A 28 -17.01 -5.63 9.57
C PRO A 28 -16.83 -6.36 8.23
N GLY A 29 -15.75 -7.13 8.11
CA GLY A 29 -15.40 -7.81 6.86
C GLY A 29 -14.60 -6.97 5.87
N ASN A 30 -14.05 -5.82 6.29
CA ASN A 30 -13.04 -5.11 5.51
C ASN A 30 -11.86 -6.05 5.19
N ILE A 31 -11.45 -6.07 3.92
CA ILE A 31 -10.30 -6.85 3.45
C ILE A 31 -9.34 -5.84 2.80
N PRO A 32 -8.26 -5.46 3.49
CA PRO A 32 -7.26 -4.59 2.91
C PRO A 32 -6.50 -5.34 1.82
N ASN A 33 -6.07 -4.60 0.79
CA ASN A 33 -5.36 -5.16 -0.36
C ASN A 33 -3.95 -4.58 -0.46
N PHE A 34 -3.02 -5.43 -0.89
CA PHE A 34 -1.70 -5.00 -1.33
C PHE A 34 -1.59 -5.30 -2.82
N VAL A 35 -1.29 -4.27 -3.61
CA VAL A 35 -1.12 -4.39 -5.07
C VAL A 35 0.33 -4.08 -5.41
N ALA A 36 1.06 -5.07 -5.92
CA ALA A 36 2.45 -4.90 -6.35
C ALA A 36 2.81 -5.82 -7.52
N TYR A 37 4.08 -5.75 -7.89
CA TYR A 37 4.65 -6.51 -8.99
C TYR A 37 6.08 -6.91 -8.71
N GLU A 38 6.50 -7.98 -9.39
CA GLU A 38 7.91 -8.26 -9.57
C GLU A 38 8.47 -7.24 -10.56
N ALA A 39 9.48 -6.50 -10.11
CA ALA A 39 10.19 -5.56 -10.93
C ALA A 39 11.54 -6.17 -11.30
N SER A 40 11.76 -6.44 -12.59
CA SER A 40 12.99 -7.08 -13.08
C SER A 40 14.27 -6.28 -12.85
N TYR A 41 14.13 -5.01 -12.48
CA TYR A 41 15.23 -4.10 -12.15
C TYR A 41 15.41 -3.93 -10.63
N ALA A 42 14.53 -4.50 -9.81
CA ALA A 42 14.79 -4.70 -8.40
C ALA A 42 15.96 -5.67 -8.27
N ASN A 43 16.95 -5.32 -7.47
CA ASN A 43 17.97 -6.27 -7.03
C ASN A 43 17.93 -6.58 -5.51
N PRO A 44 16.76 -6.79 -4.87
CA PRO A 44 16.69 -7.27 -3.50
C PRO A 44 16.58 -8.81 -3.43
N ASP A 45 16.81 -9.37 -2.25
CA ASP A 45 16.66 -10.81 -1.97
C ASP A 45 15.19 -11.31 -2.10
N HIS A 46 14.24 -10.38 -2.26
CA HIS A 46 12.81 -10.64 -2.34
C HIS A 46 12.28 -10.40 -3.77
N PHE A 47 11.42 -11.29 -4.25
CA PHE A 47 10.95 -11.28 -5.65
C PHE A 47 9.88 -10.21 -5.95
N VAL A 48 9.17 -9.70 -4.94
CA VAL A 48 8.11 -8.70 -5.13
C VAL A 48 8.61 -7.34 -4.63
N TRP A 49 8.68 -6.36 -5.54
CA TRP A 49 9.14 -5.02 -5.22
C TRP A 49 8.19 -4.38 -4.19
N ASN A 50 8.74 -3.70 -3.18
CA ASN A 50 8.02 -3.04 -2.08
C ASN A 50 7.12 -3.93 -1.22
N LEU A 51 7.23 -5.27 -1.28
CA LEU A 51 6.41 -6.15 -0.42
C LEU A 51 6.53 -5.80 1.06
N GLU A 52 7.76 -5.60 1.55
CA GLU A 52 7.99 -5.28 2.95
C GLU A 52 7.47 -3.87 3.31
N HIS A 53 7.69 -2.88 2.42
CA HIS A 53 7.21 -1.50 2.58
C HIS A 53 5.69 -1.44 2.77
N GLU A 54 4.93 -2.04 1.85
CA GLU A 54 3.47 -2.02 1.94
C GLU A 54 2.93 -2.93 3.06
N TYR A 55 3.70 -3.94 3.48
CA TYR A 55 3.35 -4.73 4.66
C TYR A 55 3.46 -3.90 5.95
N VAL A 56 4.45 -3.00 6.05
CA VAL A 56 4.54 -2.05 7.16
C VAL A 56 3.34 -1.09 7.15
N HIS A 57 2.93 -0.60 5.98
CA HIS A 57 1.70 0.20 5.85
C HIS A 57 0.45 -0.53 6.33
N TYR A 58 0.35 -1.85 6.08
CA TYR A 58 -0.72 -2.66 6.65
C TYR A 58 -0.70 -2.67 8.19
N LEU A 59 0.49 -2.84 8.80
CA LEU A 59 0.61 -2.86 10.26
C LEU A 59 0.28 -1.49 10.86
N ASP A 60 0.84 -0.41 10.32
CA ASP A 60 0.58 0.97 10.76
C ASP A 60 -0.92 1.29 10.61
N GLY A 61 -1.51 1.00 9.46
CA GLY A 61 -2.95 1.16 9.19
C GLY A 61 -3.85 0.38 10.15
N ARG A 62 -3.47 -0.86 10.49
CA ARG A 62 -4.30 -1.76 11.29
C ARG A 62 -4.23 -1.49 12.78
N PHE A 63 -3.06 -1.08 13.29
CA PHE A 63 -2.76 -1.06 14.72
C PHE A 63 -2.48 0.35 15.26
N ASP A 64 -1.96 1.26 14.45
CA ASP A 64 -1.46 2.56 14.92
C ASP A 64 -2.28 3.75 14.37
N LEU A 65 -2.86 3.61 13.18
CA LEU A 65 -3.64 4.66 12.52
C LEU A 65 -5.15 4.50 12.69
N TYR A 66 -5.85 5.64 12.66
CA TYR A 66 -7.31 5.70 12.62
C TYR A 66 -7.80 6.10 11.23
N GLY A 67 -8.85 5.41 10.77
CA GLY A 67 -9.50 5.68 9.49
C GLY A 67 -8.83 5.00 8.30
N GLY A 68 -9.45 5.14 7.13
CA GLY A 68 -8.94 4.59 5.87
C GLY A 68 -7.90 5.49 5.18
N PHE A 69 -7.55 5.14 3.94
CA PHE A 69 -6.49 5.78 3.14
C PHE A 69 -6.57 7.33 3.07
N GLY A 70 -7.76 7.92 3.08
CA GLY A 70 -7.93 9.38 3.00
C GLY A 70 -7.88 10.12 4.34
N HIS A 71 -7.61 9.42 5.46
CA HIS A 71 -7.63 9.99 6.80
C HIS A 71 -6.30 10.64 7.28
N PRO A 72 -5.10 10.14 6.89
CA PRO A 72 -3.83 10.72 7.32
C PRO A 72 -3.69 12.22 7.00
N THR A 73 -3.12 12.98 7.94
CA THR A 73 -2.71 14.38 7.69
C THR A 73 -1.32 14.43 7.08
N GLU A 74 -0.88 15.59 6.57
CA GLU A 74 0.51 15.76 6.09
C GLU A 74 1.57 15.34 7.13
N LYS A 75 1.28 15.54 8.42
CA LYS A 75 2.17 15.11 9.52
C LYS A 75 2.15 13.60 9.78
N VAL A 76 1.17 12.88 9.25
CA VAL A 76 1.12 11.42 9.35
C VAL A 76 1.78 10.80 8.12
N VAL A 77 1.69 11.45 6.96
CA VAL A 77 2.33 10.96 5.72
C VAL A 77 3.83 10.73 5.88
N TRP A 78 4.58 11.67 6.48
CA TRP A 78 6.04 11.47 6.68
C TRP A 78 6.37 10.31 7.63
N TRP A 79 5.49 10.06 8.62
CA TRP A 79 5.63 8.95 9.55
C TRP A 79 5.39 7.63 8.81
N SER A 80 4.21 7.48 8.20
CA SER A 80 3.81 6.22 7.56
C SER A 80 4.75 5.82 6.43
N GLU A 81 5.25 6.76 5.63
CA GLU A 81 6.22 6.43 4.56
C GLU A 81 7.67 6.27 5.04
N GLY A 82 7.97 6.59 6.30
CA GLY A 82 9.32 6.66 6.85
C GLY A 82 9.67 5.62 7.91
N ILE A 83 8.68 4.92 8.47
CA ILE A 83 8.84 3.79 9.42
C ILE A 83 9.30 2.52 8.71
#